data_AF-A0A955RCR9-F1
#
_entry.id   AF-A0A955RCR9-F1
#
_cell.length_a   1.000
_cell.length_b   1.000
_cell.length_c   1.000
_cell.angle_alpha   90.00
_cell.angle_beta   90.00
_cell.angle_gamma   90.00
#
_symmetry.space_group_name_H-M   'P 1'
#
loop_
_entity.id
_entity.type
_entity.pdbx_description
1 polymer ?
#
loop_
_entity_poly.entity_id
_entity_poly.type
_entity_poly.pdbx_seq_one_letter_code
_entity_poly.pdbx_strand_id
1 'polypeptide(L)'
;MRTSLFLTLTACSGADDAFVWPESTADAVATYARIADATYEDSLVAAEVLDTSLATLVATPSPATLQAARDAWRASREPYLQSEAFRFYDGPIDDPDDGPEGLINAWPLDEQYIDYVEGDDDAGLVNATDAIDGPALVSLNEQGGEKNIATGYHAIEFLLWGQDHDPDGPGDRPHTDYLTGSSGTAANQDRRATYLSVAGDLLVEHLGGVREQWAEDGAYRSGFEAAPEDSFGKLLTGLIVLSGFETGGERLQASLDSGDQEDEHSC
;
A
#
# COMPACT_ATOMS: atom_id res chain seq x y z
N MET A 1 35.14 70.07 -31.04
CA MET A 1 35.25 68.62 -31.34
C MET A 1 34.59 67.86 -30.20
N ARG A 2 33.36 67.37 -30.41
CA ARG A 2 32.68 66.44 -29.48
C ARG A 2 32.69 65.09 -30.15
N THR A 3 33.45 64.15 -29.61
CA THR A 3 33.56 62.78 -30.11
C THR A 3 32.36 61.99 -29.59
N SER A 4 31.40 61.69 -30.46
CA SER A 4 30.31 60.77 -30.14
C SER A 4 30.84 59.34 -30.11
N LEU A 5 30.84 58.74 -28.92
CA LEU A 5 31.11 57.32 -28.72
C LEU A 5 29.84 56.54 -29.11
N PHE A 6 29.87 55.86 -30.25
CA PHE A 6 28.82 54.93 -30.64
C PHE A 6 29.00 53.64 -29.82
N LEU A 7 28.09 53.40 -28.88
CA LEU A 7 27.95 52.12 -28.19
C LEU A 7 27.11 51.20 -29.09
N THR A 8 27.75 50.30 -29.82
CA THR A 8 27.05 49.18 -30.46
C THR A 8 26.57 48.24 -29.37
N LEU A 9 25.27 48.27 -29.10
CA LEU A 9 24.56 47.21 -28.40
C LEU A 9 24.52 45.98 -29.31
N THR A 10 25.46 45.05 -29.10
CA THR A 10 25.32 43.69 -29.62
C THR A 10 24.20 43.04 -28.81
N ALA A 11 23.01 42.92 -29.40
CA ALA A 11 21.96 42.09 -28.85
C ALA A 11 22.49 40.65 -28.82
N CYS A 12 22.72 40.10 -27.63
CA CYS A 12 22.76 38.66 -27.48
C CYS A 12 21.35 38.15 -27.84
N SER A 13 21.18 37.66 -29.06
CA SER A 13 20.13 36.70 -29.34
C SER A 13 20.51 35.45 -28.57
N GLY A 14 20.11 35.37 -27.29
CA GLY A 14 20.14 34.12 -26.57
C GLY A 14 19.29 33.14 -27.37
N ALA A 15 19.93 32.20 -28.03
CA ALA A 15 19.26 30.94 -28.30
C ALA A 15 18.93 30.41 -26.91
N ASP A 16 17.64 30.25 -26.62
CA ASP A 16 17.22 29.41 -25.52
C ASP A 16 17.78 28.02 -25.86
N ASP A 17 18.93 27.66 -25.29
CA ASP A 17 19.48 26.33 -25.43
C ASP A 17 18.43 25.40 -24.81
N ALA A 18 17.70 24.70 -25.67
CA ALA A 18 16.71 23.73 -25.25
C ALA A 18 17.36 22.77 -24.27
N PHE A 19 16.65 22.41 -23.20
CA PHE A 19 17.13 21.44 -22.24
C PHE A 19 17.55 20.15 -22.97
N VAL A 20 18.77 19.70 -22.71
CA VAL A 20 19.32 18.47 -23.29
C VAL A 20 19.37 17.42 -22.20
N TRP A 21 18.67 16.31 -22.41
CA TRP A 21 18.70 15.16 -21.50
C TRP A 21 20.10 14.53 -21.45
N PRO A 22 20.57 14.08 -20.27
CA PRO A 22 21.80 13.31 -20.17
C PRO A 22 21.76 12.04 -21.05
N GLU A 23 22.89 11.67 -21.65
CA GLU A 23 23.00 10.43 -22.45
C GLU A 23 22.62 9.18 -21.64
N SER A 24 22.77 9.21 -20.31
CA SER A 24 22.43 8.12 -19.39
C SER A 24 20.95 8.03 -18.99
N THR A 25 20.06 8.85 -19.56
CA THR A 25 18.64 8.89 -19.16
C THR A 25 17.95 7.54 -19.37
N ALA A 26 18.19 6.90 -20.51
CA ALA A 26 17.64 5.57 -20.80
C ALA A 26 18.17 4.49 -19.83
N ASP A 27 19.47 4.51 -19.51
CA ASP A 27 20.08 3.58 -18.57
C ASP A 27 19.53 3.75 -17.14
N ALA A 28 19.25 5.00 -16.75
CA ALA A 28 18.63 5.30 -15.46
C ALA A 28 17.19 4.76 -15.39
N VAL A 29 16.40 4.97 -16.43
CA VAL A 29 15.03 4.44 -16.56
C VAL A 29 15.00 2.91 -16.53
N ALA A 30 15.88 2.24 -17.29
CA ALA A 30 15.98 0.78 -17.27
C ALA A 30 16.45 0.23 -15.92
N THR A 31 17.28 0.98 -15.19
CA THR A 31 17.68 0.62 -13.83
C THR A 31 16.53 0.78 -12.85
N TYR A 32 15.77 1.87 -12.94
CA TYR A 32 14.58 2.09 -12.14
C TYR A 32 13.54 0.99 -12.34
N ALA A 33 13.24 0.62 -13.59
CA ALA A 33 12.28 -0.43 -13.90
C ALA A 33 12.70 -1.80 -13.33
N ARG A 34 14.01 -2.13 -13.35
CA ARG A 34 14.54 -3.34 -12.70
C ARG A 34 14.42 -3.31 -11.18
N ILE A 35 14.58 -2.14 -10.57
CA ILE A 35 14.40 -1.99 -9.12
C ILE A 35 12.92 -2.14 -8.78
N ALA A 36 12.00 -1.51 -9.53
CA ALA A 36 10.57 -1.65 -9.33
C ALA A 36 10.12 -3.11 -9.41
N ASP A 37 10.53 -3.84 -10.46
CA ASP A 37 10.29 -5.28 -10.61
C ASP A 37 10.79 -6.07 -9.39
N ALA A 38 12.05 -5.87 -9.00
CA ALA A 38 12.63 -6.57 -7.84
C ALA A 38 11.92 -6.24 -6.52
N THR A 39 11.52 -4.99 -6.30
CA THR A 39 10.81 -4.59 -5.08
C THR A 39 9.40 -5.18 -5.03
N TYR A 40 8.67 -5.21 -6.15
CA TYR A 40 7.36 -5.86 -6.20
C TYR A 40 7.46 -7.39 -6.11
N GLU A 41 8.51 -8.00 -6.64
CA GLU A 41 8.79 -9.42 -6.42
C GLU A 41 9.05 -9.73 -4.95
N ASP A 42 9.90 -8.95 -4.27
CA ASP A 42 10.17 -9.11 -2.85
C ASP A 42 8.88 -8.91 -2.01
N SER A 43 8.03 -7.94 -2.40
CA SER A 43 6.74 -7.68 -1.77
C SER A 43 5.77 -8.86 -1.95
N LEU A 44 5.66 -9.40 -3.16
CA LEU A 44 4.83 -10.56 -3.48
C LEU A 44 5.29 -11.80 -2.70
N VAL A 45 6.59 -12.11 -2.72
CA VAL A 45 7.15 -13.27 -1.99
C VAL A 45 6.88 -13.16 -0.50
N ALA A 46 7.02 -11.96 0.08
CA ALA A 46 6.73 -11.76 1.50
C ALA A 46 5.22 -11.86 1.81
N ALA A 47 4.36 -11.40 0.90
CA ALA A 47 2.91 -11.57 1.02
C ALA A 47 2.47 -13.05 0.91
N GLU A 48 3.10 -13.86 0.06
CA GLU A 48 2.85 -15.32 0.00
C GLU A 48 3.22 -16.03 1.32
N VAL A 49 4.29 -15.57 1.99
CA VAL A 49 4.68 -16.05 3.33
C VAL A 49 3.68 -15.61 4.39
N LEU A 50 3.18 -14.38 4.31
CA LEU A 50 2.08 -13.91 5.15
C LEU A 50 0.85 -14.79 4.95
N ASP A 51 0.38 -14.96 3.72
CA ASP A 51 -0.82 -15.75 3.40
C ASP A 51 -0.72 -17.19 3.94
N THR A 52 0.44 -17.85 3.77
CA THR A 52 0.70 -19.17 4.34
C THR A 52 0.59 -19.18 5.88
N SER A 53 1.04 -18.10 6.53
CA SER A 53 0.96 -17.95 7.98
C SER A 53 -0.47 -17.69 8.46
N LEU A 54 -1.26 -16.91 7.69
CA LEU A 54 -2.68 -16.70 7.93
C LEU A 54 -3.46 -18.01 7.83
N ALA A 55 -3.22 -18.78 6.76
CA ALA A 55 -3.82 -20.11 6.59
C ALA A 55 -3.46 -21.06 7.75
N THR A 56 -2.23 -20.98 8.26
CA THR A 56 -1.78 -21.76 9.42
C THR A 56 -2.50 -21.35 10.72
N LEU A 57 -2.68 -20.04 10.95
CA LEU A 57 -3.46 -19.52 12.06
C LEU A 57 -4.91 -20.02 11.99
N VAL A 58 -5.56 -19.89 10.85
CA VAL A 58 -6.95 -20.34 10.64
C VAL A 58 -7.09 -21.86 10.85
N ALA A 59 -6.14 -22.66 10.34
CA ALA A 59 -6.20 -24.11 10.47
C ALA A 59 -5.90 -24.60 11.91
N THR A 60 -5.01 -23.92 12.61
CA THR A 60 -4.56 -24.30 13.96
C THR A 60 -4.42 -23.09 14.89
N PRO A 61 -5.53 -22.48 15.33
CA PRO A 61 -5.48 -21.27 16.14
C PRO A 61 -4.81 -21.51 17.49
N SER A 62 -3.77 -20.74 17.77
CA SER A 62 -2.99 -20.80 19.00
C SER A 62 -2.23 -19.48 19.21
N PRO A 63 -1.73 -19.19 20.41
CA PRO A 63 -0.86 -18.03 20.61
C PRO A 63 0.37 -18.04 19.69
N ALA A 64 0.92 -19.23 19.42
CA ALA A 64 2.12 -19.38 18.58
C ALA A 64 1.83 -19.10 17.10
N THR A 65 0.70 -19.58 16.58
CA THR A 65 0.32 -19.35 15.18
C THR A 65 -0.17 -17.93 14.94
N LEU A 66 -0.81 -17.30 15.93
CA LEU A 66 -1.16 -15.87 15.86
C LEU A 66 0.11 -15.00 15.85
N GLN A 67 1.07 -15.30 16.73
CA GLN A 67 2.35 -14.58 16.71
C GLN A 67 3.09 -14.76 15.37
N ALA A 68 3.10 -15.96 14.81
CA ALA A 68 3.72 -16.20 13.51
C ALA A 68 3.06 -15.40 12.38
N ALA A 69 1.72 -15.29 12.37
CA ALA A 69 0.99 -14.45 11.43
C ALA A 69 1.33 -12.96 11.59
N ARG A 70 1.39 -12.47 12.83
CA ARG A 70 1.80 -11.09 13.16
C ARG A 70 3.23 -10.78 12.70
N ASP A 71 4.16 -11.71 12.90
CA ASP A 71 5.55 -11.56 12.46
C ASP A 71 5.66 -11.57 10.93
N ALA A 72 4.92 -12.45 10.26
CA ALA A 72 4.88 -12.51 8.80
C ALA A 72 4.25 -11.24 8.19
N TRP A 73 3.24 -10.66 8.85
CA TRP A 73 2.63 -9.41 8.41
C TRP A 73 3.66 -8.29 8.42
N ARG A 74 4.38 -8.11 9.54
CA ARG A 74 5.45 -7.10 9.65
C ARG A 74 6.56 -7.31 8.61
N ALA A 75 6.98 -8.55 8.41
CA ALA A 75 7.98 -8.89 7.39
C ALA A 75 7.51 -8.57 5.97
N SER A 76 6.22 -8.76 5.68
CA SER A 76 5.62 -8.42 4.38
C SER A 76 5.43 -6.93 4.14
N ARG A 77 5.34 -6.11 5.20
CA ARG A 77 5.27 -4.64 5.10
C ARG A 77 6.59 -4.04 4.62
N GLU A 78 7.73 -4.54 5.09
CA GLU A 78 9.03 -3.94 4.81
C GLU A 78 9.35 -3.76 3.31
N PRO A 79 9.24 -4.79 2.44
CA PRO A 79 9.47 -4.61 1.01
C PRO A 79 8.38 -3.76 0.35
N TYR A 80 7.12 -3.87 0.78
CA TYR A 80 6.03 -3.09 0.21
C TYR A 80 6.18 -1.59 0.47
N LEU A 81 6.59 -1.18 1.67
CA LEU A 81 6.86 0.23 2.00
C LEU A 81 7.96 0.84 1.11
N GLN A 82 8.92 0.03 0.65
CA GLN A 82 9.92 0.50 -0.31
C GLN A 82 9.32 0.72 -1.72
N SER A 83 8.23 0.02 -2.04
CA SER A 83 7.54 0.13 -3.32
C SER A 83 6.80 1.46 -3.50
N GLU A 84 6.56 2.20 -2.43
CA GLU A 84 5.87 3.49 -2.48
C GLU A 84 6.61 4.53 -3.32
N ALA A 85 7.90 4.35 -3.55
CA ALA A 85 8.70 5.19 -4.47
C ALA A 85 8.30 5.03 -5.95
N PHE A 86 7.44 4.05 -6.26
CA PHE A 86 6.91 3.75 -7.59
C PHE A 86 5.46 4.23 -7.77
N ARG A 87 4.99 5.15 -6.91
CA ARG A 87 3.66 5.77 -6.97
C ARG A 87 3.71 7.23 -7.47
N PHE A 88 2.53 7.81 -7.65
CA PHE A 88 2.22 9.22 -7.94
C PHE A 88 2.47 9.65 -9.38
N TYR A 89 2.36 8.72 -10.33
CA TYR A 89 2.57 9.02 -11.76
C TYR A 89 1.71 8.17 -12.70
N ASP A 90 0.60 7.64 -12.19
CA ASP A 90 -0.37 6.82 -12.91
C ASP A 90 0.32 5.58 -13.50
N GLY A 91 1.02 4.83 -12.62
CA GLY A 91 1.65 3.55 -12.92
C GLY A 91 0.77 2.36 -12.53
N PRO A 92 1.25 1.11 -12.62
CA PRO A 92 0.43 -0.08 -12.42
C PRO A 92 -0.25 -0.18 -11.05
N ILE A 93 0.36 0.40 -10.01
CA ILE A 93 -0.18 0.36 -8.65
C ILE A 93 -1.25 1.45 -8.42
N ASP A 94 -1.10 2.61 -9.05
CA ASP A 94 -1.88 3.82 -8.85
C ASP A 94 -2.55 4.33 -10.13
N ASP A 95 -2.80 3.42 -11.08
CA ASP A 95 -3.54 3.73 -12.30
C ASP A 95 -4.94 4.25 -11.93
N PRO A 96 -5.38 5.39 -12.49
CA PRO A 96 -6.65 6.01 -12.11
C PRO A 96 -7.88 5.19 -12.49
N ASP A 97 -7.76 4.25 -13.44
CA ASP A 97 -8.87 3.41 -13.90
C ASP A 97 -8.90 2.06 -13.16
N ASP A 98 -7.76 1.41 -12.93
CA ASP A 98 -7.70 0.05 -12.36
C ASP A 98 -6.53 -0.23 -11.39
N GLY A 99 -5.84 0.81 -10.90
CA GLY A 99 -4.76 0.69 -9.93
C GLY A 99 -5.21 0.08 -8.60
N PRO A 100 -4.55 -0.99 -8.10
CA PRO A 100 -4.98 -1.70 -6.91
C PRO A 100 -4.57 -1.05 -5.59
N GLU A 101 -4.02 0.17 -5.58
CA GLU A 101 -3.47 0.74 -4.35
C GLU A 101 -4.50 0.87 -3.21
N GLY A 102 -5.72 1.28 -3.53
CA GLY A 102 -6.82 1.34 -2.56
C GLY A 102 -7.22 -0.04 -2.00
N LEU A 103 -6.85 -1.12 -2.70
CA LEU A 103 -7.08 -2.51 -2.30
C LEU A 103 -5.87 -3.14 -1.58
N ILE A 104 -4.69 -2.51 -1.64
CA ILE A 104 -3.47 -3.02 -1.02
C ILE A 104 -3.18 -2.31 0.30
N ASN A 105 -3.27 -0.97 0.35
CA ASN A 105 -2.73 -0.18 1.45
C ASN A 105 -3.55 1.10 1.73
N ALA A 106 -4.86 1.05 1.56
CA ALA A 106 -5.70 2.19 1.93
C ALA A 106 -5.72 2.43 3.45
N TRP A 107 -5.62 3.70 3.84
CA TRP A 107 -5.64 4.21 5.21
C TRP A 107 -6.19 5.64 5.20
N PRO A 108 -6.94 6.12 6.22
CA PRO A 108 -7.32 5.44 7.47
C PRO A 108 -8.46 4.42 7.33
N LEU A 109 -8.56 3.50 8.29
CA LEU A 109 -9.52 2.39 8.30
C LEU A 109 -10.60 2.59 9.38
N ASP A 110 -11.86 2.32 9.06
CA ASP A 110 -12.97 2.26 10.01
C ASP A 110 -13.11 0.84 10.56
N GLU A 111 -12.61 0.60 11.77
CA GLU A 111 -12.51 -0.74 12.36
C GLU A 111 -13.86 -1.46 12.49
N GLN A 112 -14.91 -0.70 12.85
CA GLN A 112 -16.30 -1.18 12.94
C GLN A 112 -16.88 -1.59 11.57
N TYR A 113 -16.23 -1.26 10.46
CA TYR A 113 -16.62 -1.75 9.14
C TYR A 113 -16.24 -3.22 8.97
N ILE A 114 -15.14 -3.69 9.58
CA ILE A 114 -14.64 -5.05 9.41
C ILE A 114 -15.27 -6.00 10.43
N ASP A 115 -15.18 -5.70 11.72
CA ASP A 115 -15.59 -6.62 12.80
C ASP A 115 -16.05 -5.84 14.04
N TYR A 116 -16.37 -6.58 15.10
CA TYR A 116 -16.76 -6.02 16.38
C TYR A 116 -15.73 -5.03 16.94
N VAL A 117 -16.23 -4.05 17.70
CA VAL A 117 -15.45 -3.03 18.42
C VAL A 117 -15.95 -2.90 19.86
N GLU A 118 -15.20 -2.24 20.74
CA GLU A 118 -15.65 -1.99 22.10
C GLU A 118 -16.98 -1.20 22.09
N GLY A 119 -18.02 -1.82 22.66
CA GLY A 119 -19.36 -1.23 22.74
C GLY A 119 -20.30 -1.65 21.60
N ASP A 120 -19.82 -2.37 20.59
CA ASP A 120 -20.66 -2.95 19.53
C ASP A 120 -20.14 -4.34 19.07
N ASP A 121 -20.63 -5.38 19.74
CA ASP A 121 -20.27 -6.78 19.47
C ASP A 121 -20.82 -7.29 18.11
N ASP A 122 -21.80 -6.59 17.53
CA ASP A 122 -22.51 -6.99 16.31
C ASP A 122 -22.03 -6.19 15.07
N ALA A 123 -21.00 -5.35 15.22
CA ALA A 123 -20.49 -4.50 14.14
C ALA A 123 -19.74 -5.27 13.04
N GLY A 124 -19.67 -4.65 11.87
CA GLY A 124 -18.79 -5.05 10.78
C GLY A 124 -19.26 -6.23 9.93
N LEU A 125 -18.58 -6.38 8.78
CA LEU A 125 -18.83 -7.41 7.78
C LEU A 125 -18.73 -8.84 8.35
N VAL A 126 -17.89 -9.06 9.37
CA VAL A 126 -17.80 -10.35 10.07
C VAL A 126 -19.15 -10.75 10.70
N ASN A 127 -19.90 -9.79 11.24
CA ASN A 127 -21.17 -10.02 11.93
C ASN A 127 -22.41 -9.75 11.05
N ALA A 128 -22.20 -9.19 9.85
CA ALA A 128 -23.24 -8.95 8.85
C ALA A 128 -23.61 -10.20 8.02
N THR A 129 -24.55 -10.03 7.08
CA THR A 129 -25.01 -11.09 6.16
C THR A 129 -24.24 -11.13 4.83
N ASP A 130 -23.39 -10.15 4.59
CA ASP A 130 -22.61 -10.00 3.36
C ASP A 130 -21.72 -11.21 3.11
N ALA A 131 -21.43 -11.44 1.82
CA ALA A 131 -20.49 -12.47 1.42
C ALA A 131 -19.07 -12.05 1.81
N ILE A 132 -18.28 -13.01 2.26
CA ILE A 132 -16.85 -12.84 2.52
C ILE A 132 -16.12 -13.69 1.47
N ASP A 133 -15.98 -13.11 0.28
CA ASP A 133 -15.21 -13.64 -0.84
C ASP A 133 -14.50 -12.49 -1.58
N GLY A 134 -13.53 -12.82 -2.44
CA GLY A 134 -12.69 -11.82 -3.10
C GLY A 134 -13.50 -10.72 -3.82
N PRO A 135 -14.42 -11.08 -4.73
CA PRO A 135 -15.27 -10.10 -5.41
C PRO A 135 -16.11 -9.24 -4.46
N ALA A 136 -16.64 -9.81 -3.38
CA ALA A 136 -17.40 -9.06 -2.40
C ALA A 136 -16.52 -8.04 -1.67
N LEU A 137 -15.36 -8.44 -1.15
CA LEU A 137 -14.48 -7.53 -0.41
C LEU A 137 -13.94 -6.40 -1.31
N VAL A 138 -13.55 -6.70 -2.55
CA VAL A 138 -13.17 -5.66 -3.52
C VAL A 138 -14.32 -4.69 -3.78
N SER A 139 -15.55 -5.18 -3.92
CA SER A 139 -16.73 -4.32 -4.14
C SER A 139 -17.15 -3.52 -2.90
N LEU A 140 -16.81 -3.99 -1.71
CA LEU A 140 -17.13 -3.37 -0.43
C LEU A 140 -16.06 -2.35 0.01
N ASN A 141 -14.85 -2.43 -0.55
CA ASN A 141 -13.79 -1.50 -0.26
C ASN A 141 -14.20 -0.07 -0.64
N GLU A 142 -14.02 0.87 0.29
CA GLU A 142 -14.43 2.28 0.21
C GLU A 142 -15.94 2.50 -0.04
N GLN A 143 -16.75 1.44 0.03
CA GLN A 143 -18.18 1.54 -0.18
C GLN A 143 -18.82 2.29 0.99
N GLY A 144 -19.34 3.48 0.71
CA GLY A 144 -20.03 4.31 1.72
C GLY A 144 -19.11 5.24 2.51
N GLY A 145 -17.81 5.24 2.23
CA GLY A 145 -16.85 6.19 2.82
C GLY A 145 -15.40 5.76 2.58
N GLU A 146 -14.49 6.73 2.48
CA GLU A 146 -13.04 6.50 2.25
C GLU A 146 -12.38 5.67 3.36
N LYS A 147 -12.98 5.63 4.56
CA LYS A 147 -12.48 4.80 5.67
C LYS A 147 -12.99 3.36 5.64
N ASN A 148 -13.95 3.03 4.78
CA ASN A 148 -14.58 1.71 4.73
C ASN A 148 -13.67 0.71 3.99
N ILE A 149 -12.47 0.50 4.51
CA ILE A 149 -11.44 -0.35 3.91
C ILE A 149 -11.76 -1.80 4.23
N ALA A 150 -11.94 -2.62 3.19
CA ALA A 150 -12.41 -4.00 3.30
C ALA A 150 -11.32 -5.03 3.02
N THR A 151 -10.16 -4.64 2.50
CA THR A 151 -9.08 -5.57 2.14
C THR A 151 -7.71 -4.88 2.25
N GLY A 152 -6.64 -5.60 1.97
CA GLY A 152 -5.27 -5.11 2.02
C GLY A 152 -4.63 -5.20 3.40
N TYR A 153 -3.44 -4.59 3.53
CA TYR A 153 -2.59 -4.70 4.71
C TYR A 153 -3.30 -4.32 6.00
N HIS A 154 -4.02 -3.20 6.02
CA HIS A 154 -4.67 -2.67 7.22
C HIS A 154 -5.91 -3.45 7.63
N ALA A 155 -6.63 -4.05 6.68
CA ALA A 155 -7.70 -4.98 7.01
C ALA A 155 -7.15 -6.27 7.67
N ILE A 156 -6.04 -6.80 7.15
CA ILE A 156 -5.35 -7.95 7.77
C ILE A 156 -4.80 -7.57 9.15
N GLU A 157 -4.24 -6.37 9.30
CA GLU A 157 -3.75 -5.83 10.57
C GLU A 157 -4.86 -5.81 11.63
N PHE A 158 -5.98 -5.17 11.34
CA PHE A 158 -7.12 -5.12 12.27
C PHE A 158 -7.65 -6.54 12.60
N LEU A 159 -7.63 -7.47 11.66
CA LEU A 159 -8.00 -8.86 11.94
C LEU A 159 -6.96 -9.57 12.84
N LEU A 160 -5.69 -9.20 12.84
CA LEU A 160 -4.65 -9.81 13.66
C LEU A 160 -4.49 -9.16 15.05
N TRP A 161 -4.73 -7.87 15.17
CA TRP A 161 -4.55 -7.09 16.41
C TRP A 161 -5.86 -6.60 17.03
N GLY A 162 -6.93 -6.44 16.25
CA GLY A 162 -8.17 -5.79 16.74
C GLY A 162 -7.95 -4.31 17.00
N GLN A 163 -8.86 -3.68 17.74
CA GLN A 163 -8.73 -2.27 18.09
C GLN A 163 -7.48 -1.99 18.92
N ASP A 164 -6.82 -0.88 18.62
CA ASP A 164 -5.70 -0.41 19.41
C ASP A 164 -6.16 0.54 20.54
N HIS A 165 -6.26 -0.01 21.74
CA HIS A 165 -6.49 0.76 22.97
C HIS A 165 -5.32 0.66 23.95
N ASP A 166 -4.20 0.06 23.53
CA ASP A 166 -3.03 -0.11 24.39
C ASP A 166 -2.12 1.11 24.26
N PRO A 167 -1.91 1.90 25.33
CA PRO A 167 -1.05 3.08 25.26
C PRO A 167 0.43 2.74 25.04
N ASP A 168 0.83 1.48 25.23
CA ASP A 168 2.23 1.03 25.19
C ASP A 168 2.48 -0.07 24.13
N GLY A 169 1.50 -0.42 23.30
CA GLY A 169 1.60 -1.48 22.30
C GLY A 169 0.42 -1.49 21.33
N PRO A 170 0.38 -2.43 20.36
CA PRO A 170 -0.77 -2.55 19.45
C PRO A 170 -1.94 -3.29 20.12
N GLY A 171 -3.09 -3.32 19.45
CA GLY A 171 -4.25 -4.12 19.87
C GLY A 171 -3.94 -5.59 20.20
N ASP A 172 -4.68 -6.19 21.13
CA ASP A 172 -4.42 -7.57 21.60
C ASP A 172 -5.56 -8.55 21.34
N ARG A 173 -6.01 -8.64 20.08
CA ARG A 173 -6.98 -9.66 19.67
C ARG A 173 -6.46 -11.07 20.03
N PRO A 174 -7.25 -11.90 20.72
CA PRO A 174 -6.79 -13.22 21.13
C PRO A 174 -6.95 -14.25 20.01
N HIS A 175 -6.07 -15.25 19.97
CA HIS A 175 -6.19 -16.38 19.01
C HIS A 175 -7.52 -17.16 19.14
N THR A 176 -8.21 -17.05 20.27
CA THR A 176 -9.52 -17.66 20.52
C THR A 176 -10.62 -17.07 19.63
N ASP A 177 -10.39 -15.94 18.97
CA ASP A 177 -11.27 -15.37 17.95
C ASP A 177 -11.24 -16.12 16.61
N TYR A 178 -10.32 -17.07 16.48
CA TYR A 178 -10.20 -17.97 15.34
C TYR A 178 -10.52 -19.41 15.72
N LEU A 179 -10.77 -19.71 17.00
CA LEU A 179 -11.17 -21.05 17.44
C LEU A 179 -12.65 -21.30 17.13
N THR A 180 -12.95 -22.40 16.45
CA THR A 180 -14.33 -22.82 16.18
C THR A 180 -14.97 -23.50 17.41
N GLY A 181 -16.29 -23.35 17.58
CA GLY A 181 -17.07 -24.05 18.60
C GLY A 181 -16.96 -23.43 20.01
N SER A 182 -17.14 -24.24 21.06
CA SER A 182 -17.25 -23.74 22.45
C SER A 182 -15.94 -23.23 23.07
N SER A 183 -14.83 -23.28 22.33
CA SER A 183 -13.51 -22.84 22.80
C SER A 183 -13.16 -21.41 22.39
N GLY A 184 -13.98 -20.80 21.55
CA GLY A 184 -13.76 -19.44 21.10
C GLY A 184 -14.38 -18.37 22.02
N THR A 185 -13.92 -17.12 21.87
CA THR A 185 -14.26 -15.96 22.72
C THR A 185 -15.24 -14.95 22.13
N ALA A 186 -15.56 -15.02 20.83
CA ALA A 186 -16.35 -14.03 20.10
C ALA A 186 -17.41 -14.69 19.19
N ALA A 187 -18.34 -13.89 18.66
CA ALA A 187 -19.26 -14.35 17.63
C ALA A 187 -18.55 -14.51 16.27
N ASN A 188 -19.16 -15.32 15.38
CA ASN A 188 -18.82 -15.41 13.96
C ASN A 188 -17.33 -15.69 13.63
N GLN A 189 -16.66 -16.49 14.46
CA GLN A 189 -15.23 -16.84 14.32
C GLN A 189 -14.90 -17.50 12.98
N ASP A 190 -15.77 -18.38 12.49
CA ASP A 190 -15.61 -19.01 11.17
C ASP A 190 -15.64 -17.97 10.03
N ARG A 191 -16.47 -16.92 10.16
CA ARG A 191 -16.53 -15.82 9.20
C ARG A 191 -15.29 -14.95 9.27
N ARG A 192 -14.81 -14.64 10.48
CA ARG A 192 -13.54 -13.91 10.69
C ARG A 192 -12.34 -14.65 10.12
N ALA A 193 -12.27 -15.96 10.33
CA ALA A 193 -11.25 -16.82 9.75
C ALA A 193 -11.32 -16.82 8.21
N THR A 194 -12.53 -16.88 7.64
CA THR A 194 -12.74 -16.76 6.19
C THR A 194 -12.27 -15.40 5.69
N TYR A 195 -12.60 -14.32 6.39
CA TYR A 195 -12.17 -12.96 6.05
C TYR A 195 -10.65 -12.88 6.00
N LEU A 196 -9.98 -13.30 7.07
CA LEU A 196 -8.52 -13.25 7.16
C LEU A 196 -7.85 -13.99 5.99
N SER A 197 -8.36 -15.17 5.61
CA SER A 197 -7.86 -15.91 4.45
C SER A 197 -8.10 -15.17 3.13
N VAL A 198 -9.33 -14.67 2.89
CA VAL A 198 -9.65 -13.97 1.64
C VAL A 198 -8.86 -12.67 1.48
N ALA A 199 -8.63 -11.93 2.57
CA ALA A 199 -7.80 -10.72 2.54
C ALA A 199 -6.34 -11.04 2.21
N GLY A 200 -5.81 -12.16 2.72
CA GLY A 200 -4.49 -12.68 2.35
C GLY A 200 -4.38 -13.04 0.87
N ASP A 201 -5.36 -13.79 0.35
CA ASP A 201 -5.45 -14.17 -1.07
C ASP A 201 -5.46 -12.94 -1.98
N LEU A 202 -6.29 -11.93 -1.66
CA LEU A 202 -6.40 -10.69 -2.43
C LEU A 202 -5.09 -9.89 -2.41
N LEU A 203 -4.39 -9.83 -1.27
CA LEU A 203 -3.12 -9.12 -1.19
C LEU A 203 -2.08 -9.74 -2.14
N VAL A 204 -1.98 -11.07 -2.19
CA VAL A 204 -1.11 -11.80 -3.11
C VAL A 204 -1.53 -11.56 -4.56
N GLU A 205 -2.83 -11.63 -4.86
CA GLU A 205 -3.38 -11.37 -6.20
C GLU A 205 -3.00 -9.98 -6.71
N HIS A 206 -3.24 -8.94 -5.91
CA HIS A 206 -3.01 -7.56 -6.31
C HIS A 206 -1.52 -7.24 -6.45
N LEU A 207 -0.66 -7.68 -5.52
CA LEU A 207 0.79 -7.53 -5.66
C LEU A 207 1.33 -8.29 -6.88
N GLY A 208 0.79 -9.48 -7.16
CA GLY A 208 1.12 -10.27 -8.34
C GLY A 208 0.81 -9.52 -9.63
N GLY A 209 -0.36 -8.89 -9.71
CA GLY A 209 -0.77 -8.06 -10.86
C GLY A 209 0.17 -6.88 -11.09
N VAL A 210 0.54 -6.15 -10.02
CA VAL A 210 1.49 -5.02 -10.12
C VAL A 210 2.87 -5.49 -10.57
N ARG A 211 3.38 -6.58 -10.00
CA ARG A 211 4.67 -7.17 -10.39
C ARG A 211 4.67 -7.60 -11.86
N GLU A 212 3.59 -8.22 -12.35
CA GLU A 212 3.50 -8.67 -13.75
C GLU A 212 3.67 -7.50 -14.73
N GLN A 213 3.16 -6.31 -14.40
CA GLN A 213 3.33 -5.12 -15.23
C GLN A 213 4.78 -4.61 -15.26
N TRP A 214 5.55 -4.83 -14.20
CA TRP A 214 6.94 -4.42 -14.05
C TRP A 214 7.97 -5.47 -14.46
N ALA A 215 7.56 -6.73 -14.65
CA ALA A 215 8.42 -7.82 -15.13
C ALA A 215 9.16 -7.44 -16.43
N GLU A 216 10.27 -8.12 -16.74
CA GLU A 216 11.11 -7.83 -17.93
C GLU A 216 10.31 -7.78 -19.25
N ASP A 217 9.28 -8.60 -19.39
CA ASP A 217 8.33 -8.63 -20.51
C ASP A 217 6.96 -8.01 -20.19
N GLY A 218 6.83 -7.35 -19.05
CA GLY A 218 5.64 -6.65 -18.58
C GLY A 218 5.24 -5.50 -19.50
N ALA A 219 3.92 -5.31 -19.66
CA ALA A 219 3.37 -4.35 -20.61
C ALA A 219 3.70 -2.89 -20.20
N TYR A 220 3.54 -2.55 -18.92
CA TYR A 220 3.89 -1.21 -18.43
C TYR A 220 5.38 -0.92 -18.57
N ARG A 221 6.26 -1.83 -18.12
CA ARG A 221 7.71 -1.66 -18.21
C ARG A 221 8.18 -1.43 -19.64
N SER A 222 7.66 -2.20 -20.60
CA SER A 222 7.99 -2.04 -22.01
C SER A 222 7.68 -0.64 -22.54
N GLY A 223 6.53 -0.08 -22.17
CA GLY A 223 6.16 1.30 -22.52
C GLY A 223 7.01 2.33 -21.78
N PHE A 224 7.28 2.10 -20.50
CA PHE A 224 8.09 2.98 -19.65
C PHE A 224 9.53 3.12 -20.19
N GLU A 225 10.18 2.00 -20.57
CA GLU A 225 11.54 2.03 -21.13
C GLU A 225 11.59 2.61 -22.56
N ALA A 226 10.50 2.52 -23.32
CA ALA A 226 10.42 3.07 -24.68
C ALA A 226 10.32 4.61 -24.73
N ALA A 227 9.98 5.25 -23.61
CA ALA A 227 9.82 6.71 -23.49
C ALA A 227 10.73 7.29 -22.38
N PRO A 228 12.07 7.18 -22.49
CA PRO A 228 12.98 7.42 -21.38
C PRO A 228 12.94 8.85 -20.81
N GLU A 229 12.69 9.86 -21.64
CA GLU A 229 12.60 11.25 -21.18
C GLU A 229 11.34 11.49 -20.33
N ASP A 230 10.17 11.04 -20.81
CA ASP A 230 8.91 11.15 -20.08
C ASP A 230 8.92 10.29 -18.81
N SER A 231 9.43 9.06 -18.89
CA SER A 231 9.56 8.13 -17.77
C SER A 231 10.54 8.62 -16.70
N PHE A 232 11.61 9.31 -17.09
CA PHE A 232 12.48 9.96 -16.11
C PHE A 232 11.74 11.09 -15.37
N GLY A 233 10.87 11.82 -16.06
CA GLY A 233 9.94 12.77 -15.44
C GLY A 233 9.03 12.08 -14.40
N LYS A 234 8.41 10.96 -14.76
CA LYS A 234 7.56 10.17 -13.84
C LYS A 234 8.31 9.70 -12.59
N LEU A 235 9.51 9.13 -12.78
CA LEU A 235 10.39 8.71 -11.68
C LEU A 235 10.64 9.87 -10.70
N LEU A 236 10.98 11.06 -11.21
CA LEU A 236 11.21 12.23 -10.36
C LEU A 236 9.95 12.67 -9.63
N THR A 237 8.80 12.67 -10.31
CA THR A 237 7.50 12.96 -9.69
C THR A 237 7.24 12.05 -8.50
N GLY A 238 7.37 10.73 -8.67
CA GLY A 238 7.13 9.77 -7.58
C GLY A 238 8.02 10.01 -6.37
N LEU A 239 9.32 10.19 -6.59
CA LEU A 239 10.28 10.48 -5.51
C LEU A 239 9.98 11.81 -4.79
N ILE A 240 9.61 12.86 -5.53
CA ILE A 240 9.31 14.18 -4.96
C ILE A 240 8.00 14.15 -4.17
N VAL A 241 6.96 13.51 -4.71
CA VAL A 241 5.65 13.44 -4.05
C VAL A 241 5.75 12.62 -2.77
N LEU A 242 6.36 11.42 -2.84
CA LEU A 242 6.53 10.56 -1.67
C LEU A 242 7.31 11.25 -0.54
N SER A 243 8.47 11.84 -0.86
CA SER A 243 9.36 12.40 0.16
C SER A 243 8.87 13.73 0.72
N GLY A 244 8.28 14.57 -0.13
CA GLY A 244 7.86 15.92 0.24
C GLY A 244 6.45 15.99 0.81
N PHE A 245 5.47 15.50 0.05
CA PHE A 245 4.05 15.66 0.37
C PHE A 245 3.56 14.53 1.28
N GLU A 246 3.78 13.29 0.89
CA GLU A 246 3.20 12.14 1.60
C GLU A 246 3.89 11.86 2.93
N THR A 247 5.21 11.62 2.89
CA THR A 247 5.96 11.31 4.11
C THR A 247 6.00 12.51 5.04
N GLY A 248 6.32 13.70 4.50
CA GLY A 248 6.47 14.92 5.29
C GLY A 248 5.15 15.49 5.81
N GLY A 249 4.13 15.58 4.95
CA GLY A 249 2.84 16.18 5.27
C GLY A 249 1.87 15.17 5.87
N GLU A 250 1.45 14.19 5.09
CA GLU A 250 0.33 13.31 5.45
C GLU A 250 0.69 12.29 6.55
N ARG A 251 1.94 11.83 6.64
CA ARG A 251 2.31 10.77 7.60
C ARG A 251 3.01 11.24 8.86
N LEU A 252 3.82 12.30 8.77
CA LEU A 252 4.56 12.83 9.92
C LEU A 252 3.88 14.05 10.55
N GLN A 253 3.43 15.00 9.74
CA GLN A 253 2.83 16.23 10.27
C GLN A 253 1.41 15.99 10.77
N ALA A 254 0.59 15.23 10.04
CA ALA A 254 -0.80 14.96 10.43
C ALA A 254 -0.90 14.25 11.79
N SER A 255 -0.17 13.13 11.96
CA SER A 255 -0.12 12.38 13.22
C SER A 255 0.46 13.20 14.37
N LEU A 256 1.49 14.01 14.12
CA LEU A 256 2.05 14.92 15.13
C LEU A 256 1.06 16.01 15.57
N ASP A 257 0.25 16.52 14.63
CA ASP A 257 -0.72 17.59 14.91
C ASP A 257 -1.99 17.09 15.59
N SER A 258 -2.46 15.89 15.24
CA SER A 258 -3.63 15.29 15.88
C SER A 258 -3.29 14.69 17.25
N GLY A 259 -2.13 14.05 17.35
CA GLY A 259 -1.74 13.24 18.51
C GLY A 259 -2.61 11.99 18.70
N ASP A 260 -3.34 11.59 17.65
CA ASP A 260 -4.21 10.42 17.62
C ASP A 260 -3.45 9.22 17.05
N GLN A 261 -3.51 8.06 17.72
CA GLN A 261 -2.87 6.83 17.25
C GLN A 261 -3.50 6.35 15.94
N GLU A 262 -4.78 6.67 15.71
CA GLU A 262 -5.51 6.34 14.47
C GLU A 262 -4.97 7.07 13.23
N ASP A 263 -4.18 8.14 13.42
CA ASP A 263 -3.52 8.84 12.32
C ASP A 263 -2.10 8.30 12.04
N GLU A 264 -1.62 7.32 12.81
CA GLU A 264 -0.38 6.61 12.52
C GLU A 264 -0.60 5.59 11.39
N HIS A 265 0.20 5.65 10.32
CA HIS A 265 -0.02 4.84 9.11
C HIS A 265 0.29 3.34 9.29
N SER A 266 0.79 2.89 10.45
CA SER A 266 1.02 1.48 10.82
C SER A 266 1.28 1.40 12.33
N CYS A 267 0.54 0.55 13.06
CA CYS A 267 0.58 0.46 14.52
C CYS A 267 1.47 -0.69 15.04
#